data_AF-A0A8H7SU36-F1
#
_entry.id   AF-A0A8H7SU36-F1
#
_cell.length_a   1.000
_cell.length_b   1.000
_cell.length_c   1.000
_cell.angle_alpha   90.00
_cell.angle_beta   90.00
_cell.angle_gamma   90.00
#
_symmetry.space_group_name_H-M   'P 1'
#
loop_
_entity.id
_entity.type
_entity.pdbx_description
1 polymer ?
#
loop_
_entity_poly.entity_id
_entity_poly.type
_entity_poly.pdbx_seq_one_letter_code
_entity_poly.pdbx_strand_id
1 'polypeptide(L)'
;MGFFDEIKSKNCSLYGQWLGIISIILLIALGIVGFTGHIIFSIVGWVIAFLLVLVEIPLCLKVCPTSPKLDSFIAYFENCYFRAILYLVFAVVMFLSNLVSVGPLIACGVSLLLASICYGIAAFTGQAYASSKILGGTGVDNVKLAALRAETDNANARSDEYTATLKQLETDHIQKDHELHSLQSKDADLRVEELEKNATKLEQELEAAEKRNEELKELYKSAKEEMDELERQLEVV
;
A
#
# COMPACT_ATOMS: atom_id res chain seq x y z
N MET A 1 10.99 28.46 13.18
CA MET A 1 9.56 28.53 12.79
C MET A 1 8.80 29.18 13.92
N GLY A 2 8.11 30.27 13.63
CA GLY A 2 7.41 31.08 14.64
C GLY A 2 5.99 30.59 14.91
N PHE A 3 5.34 31.18 15.91
CA PHE A 3 3.92 30.97 16.25
C PHE A 3 2.97 31.05 15.03
N PHE A 4 3.27 31.94 14.08
CA PHE A 4 2.49 32.09 12.85
C PHE A 4 2.60 30.90 11.88
N ASP A 5 3.74 30.21 11.86
CA ASP A 5 3.92 29.01 11.02
C ASP A 5 3.12 27.83 11.57
N GLU A 6 3.01 27.75 12.90
CA GLU A 6 2.20 26.76 13.62
C GLU A 6 0.71 26.94 13.29
N ILE A 7 0.18 28.16 13.36
CA ILE A 7 -1.21 28.45 13.00
C ILE A 7 -1.49 28.15 11.51
N LYS A 8 -0.52 28.34 10.62
CA LYS A 8 -0.68 28.08 9.18
C LYS A 8 -0.52 26.60 8.80
N SER A 9 -0.07 25.75 9.73
CA SER A 9 0.27 24.34 9.46
C SER A 9 -0.92 23.42 9.13
N LYS A 10 -2.16 23.88 9.34
CA LYS A 10 -3.39 23.09 9.15
C LYS A 10 -3.43 21.77 9.93
N ASN A 11 -2.60 21.61 10.96
CA ASN A 11 -2.61 20.41 11.79
C ASN A 11 -3.70 20.52 12.86
N CYS A 12 -4.71 19.64 12.78
CA CYS A 12 -5.85 19.65 13.69
C CYS A 12 -5.47 19.35 15.14
N SER A 13 -4.41 18.56 15.37
CA SER A 13 -3.89 18.30 16.73
C SER A 13 -3.32 19.55 17.38
N LEU A 14 -2.67 20.42 16.59
CA LEU A 14 -2.09 21.67 17.09
C LEU A 14 -3.18 22.71 17.42
N TYR A 15 -4.23 22.80 16.59
CA TYR A 15 -5.40 23.61 16.92
C TYR A 15 -6.11 23.09 18.18
N GLY A 16 -6.20 21.77 18.35
CA GLY A 16 -6.69 21.12 19.57
C GLY A 16 -5.93 21.58 20.81
N GLN A 17 -4.60 21.64 20.75
CA GLN A 17 -3.77 22.11 21.86
C GLN A 17 -4.02 23.59 22.18
N TRP A 18 -4.10 24.47 21.19
CA TRP A 18 -4.40 25.89 21.41
C TRP A 18 -5.77 26.10 22.05
N LEU A 19 -6.79 25.37 21.59
CA LEU A 19 -8.11 25.38 22.22
C LEU A 19 -8.08 24.79 23.63
N GLY A 20 -7.23 23.80 23.89
CA GLY A 20 -6.94 23.28 25.23
C GLY A 20 -6.42 24.35 26.17
N ILE A 21 -5.42 25.13 25.75
CA ILE A 21 -4.85 26.23 26.54
C ILE A 21 -5.89 27.32 26.80
N ILE A 22 -6.66 27.70 25.78
CA ILE A 22 -7.76 28.65 25.93
C ILE A 22 -8.76 28.11 26.96
N SER A 23 -9.08 26.81 26.90
CA SER A 23 -9.98 26.17 27.86
C SER A 23 -9.44 26.20 29.30
N ILE A 24 -8.13 26.02 29.50
CA ILE A 24 -7.49 26.15 30.83
C ILE A 24 -7.70 27.57 31.37
N ILE A 25 -7.42 28.60 30.57
CA ILE A 25 -7.57 30.00 30.96
C ILE A 25 -9.04 30.29 31.30
N LEU A 26 -9.97 29.83 30.46
CA LEU A 26 -11.40 29.99 30.68
C LEU A 26 -11.88 29.28 31.94
N LEU A 27 -11.45 28.04 32.20
CA LEU A 27 -11.83 27.29 33.40
C LEU A 27 -11.35 27.96 34.69
N ILE A 28 -10.15 28.54 34.69
CA ILE A 28 -9.64 29.28 35.84
C ILE A 28 -10.43 30.59 36.02
N ALA A 29 -10.52 31.41 34.98
CA ALA A 29 -11.16 32.73 35.04
C ALA A 29 -12.65 32.64 35.34
N LEU A 30 -13.40 31.82 34.59
CA LEU A 30 -14.84 31.65 34.76
C LEU A 30 -15.16 30.77 35.97
N GLY A 31 -14.23 29.93 36.44
CA GLY A 31 -14.34 29.25 37.73
C GLY A 31 -14.36 30.21 38.91
N ILE A 32 -13.54 31.27 38.89
CA ILE A 32 -13.56 32.35 39.90
C ILE A 32 -14.90 33.08 39.88
N VAL A 33 -15.40 33.44 38.69
CA VAL A 33 -16.71 34.11 38.54
C VAL A 33 -17.86 33.22 38.99
N GLY A 34 -17.81 31.94 38.62
CA GLY A 34 -18.81 30.93 38.96
C GLY A 34 -18.86 30.55 40.44
N PHE A 35 -17.86 30.93 41.24
CA PHE A 35 -17.81 30.63 42.68
C PHE A 35 -18.99 31.23 43.46
N THR A 36 -19.64 32.25 42.90
CA THR A 36 -20.80 32.94 43.48
C THR A 36 -22.12 32.16 43.37
N GLY A 37 -22.22 31.17 42.46
CA GLY A 37 -23.46 30.40 42.24
C GLY A 37 -23.28 28.90 42.04
N HIS A 38 -22.08 28.43 41.68
CA HIS A 38 -21.81 27.04 41.28
C HIS A 38 -20.52 26.51 41.92
N ILE A 39 -20.42 26.58 43.25
CA ILE A 39 -19.21 26.24 44.01
C ILE A 39 -18.65 24.85 43.63
N ILE A 40 -19.51 23.83 43.55
CA ILE A 40 -19.09 22.45 43.25
C ILE A 40 -18.48 22.35 41.84
N PHE A 41 -19.13 22.94 40.83
CA PHE A 41 -18.66 22.89 39.45
C PHE A 41 -17.46 23.79 39.20
N SER A 42 -17.30 24.90 39.94
CA SER A 42 -16.08 25.71 39.92
C SER A 42 -14.87 24.94 40.45
N ILE A 43 -15.03 24.17 41.54
CA ILE A 43 -13.95 23.32 42.07
C ILE A 43 -13.59 22.22 41.07
N VAL A 44 -14.60 21.55 40.49
CA VAL A 44 -14.38 20.54 39.44
C VAL A 44 -13.67 21.16 38.22
N GLY A 45 -14.07 22.37 37.82
CA GLY A 45 -13.43 23.11 36.73
C GLY A 45 -11.95 23.40 36.99
N TRP A 46 -11.58 23.75 38.22
CA TRP A 46 -10.17 23.94 38.61
C TRP A 46 -9.37 22.63 38.61
N VAL A 47 -9.97 21.53 39.06
CA VAL A 47 -9.33 20.20 38.98
C VAL A 47 -9.11 19.81 37.51
N ILE A 48 -10.10 20.03 36.65
CA ILE A 48 -9.99 19.79 35.20
C ILE A 48 -8.92 20.71 34.59
N ALA A 49 -8.88 21.99 34.95
CA ALA A 49 -7.87 22.92 34.46
C ALA A 49 -6.45 22.46 34.83
N PHE A 50 -6.24 22.02 36.07
CA PHE A 50 -4.97 21.46 36.51
C PHE A 50 -4.59 20.19 35.73
N LEU A 51 -5.55 19.29 35.52
CA LEU A 51 -5.33 18.08 34.73
C LEU A 51 -5.00 18.40 33.27
N LEU A 52 -5.69 19.37 32.66
CA LEU A 52 -5.41 19.82 31.29
C LEU A 52 -4.03 20.47 31.16
N VAL A 53 -3.54 21.17 32.18
CA VAL A 53 -2.15 21.67 32.19
C VAL A 53 -1.15 20.51 32.05
N LEU A 54 -1.40 19.38 32.72
CA LEU A 54 -0.53 18.19 32.63
C LEU A 54 -0.63 17.48 31.27
N VAL A 55 -1.80 17.50 30.65
CA VAL A 55 -2.05 16.88 29.33
C VAL A 55 -1.47 17.74 28.20
N GLU A 56 -1.62 19.06 28.29
CA GLU A 56 -1.26 19.98 27.21
C GLU A 56 0.16 20.53 27.29
N ILE A 57 0.69 20.71 28.49
CA ILE A 57 2.07 21.13 28.67
C ILE A 57 2.87 19.89 29.05
N PRO A 58 3.85 19.46 28.23
CA PRO A 58 4.73 18.34 28.53
C PRO A 58 5.74 18.70 29.64
N LEU A 59 5.27 19.16 30.80
CA LEU A 59 6.07 19.54 31.98
C LEU A 59 6.89 18.34 32.49
N CYS A 60 6.33 17.14 32.37
CA CYS A 60 7.00 15.90 32.77
C CYS A 60 8.22 15.57 31.89
N LEU A 61 8.20 15.92 30.60
CA LEU A 61 9.32 15.63 29.68
C LEU A 61 10.56 16.48 29.94
N LYS A 62 10.39 17.68 30.52
CA LYS A 62 11.51 18.62 30.74
C LYS A 62 12.19 18.44 32.10
N VAL A 63 11.45 17.91 33.08
CA VAL A 63 11.91 17.79 34.48
C VAL A 63 12.30 16.34 34.82
N CYS A 64 11.83 15.33 34.08
CA CYS A 64 12.15 13.93 34.37
C CYS A 64 13.23 13.36 33.44
N PRO A 65 14.26 12.68 33.97
CA PRO A 65 15.11 11.80 33.17
C PRO A 65 14.23 10.66 32.62
N THR A 66 14.27 10.45 31.31
CA THR A 66 13.43 9.50 30.57
C THR A 66 13.59 8.09 31.14
N SER A 67 12.55 7.63 31.84
CA SER A 67 12.43 6.27 32.36
C SER A 67 11.50 5.49 31.43
N PRO A 68 11.78 4.23 31.08
CA PRO A 68 10.94 3.44 30.16
C PRO A 68 9.45 3.36 30.56
N LYS A 69 9.15 3.42 31.86
CA LYS A 69 7.78 3.47 32.37
C LYS A 69 7.11 4.83 32.15
N LEU A 70 7.88 5.90 32.26
CA LEU A 70 7.43 7.28 32.04
C LEU A 70 7.20 7.52 30.54
N ASP A 71 8.05 6.99 29.67
CA ASP A 71 7.88 7.08 28.22
C ASP A 71 6.58 6.40 27.75
N SER A 72 6.27 5.21 28.30
CA SER A 72 5.02 4.49 28.00
C SER A 72 3.78 5.24 28.50
N PHE A 73 3.87 5.88 29.67
CA PHE A 73 2.80 6.70 30.21
C PHE A 73 2.58 7.95 29.35
N ILE A 74 3.64 8.59 28.86
CA ILE A 74 3.56 9.78 28.01
C ILE A 74 3.00 9.44 26.64
N ALA A 75 3.34 8.28 26.07
CA ALA A 75 2.77 7.80 24.81
C ALA A 75 1.24 7.69 24.85
N TYR A 76 0.66 7.46 26.03
CA TYR A 76 -0.80 7.48 26.22
C TYR A 76 -1.39 8.89 26.05
N PHE A 77 -0.70 9.92 26.53
CA PHE A 77 -1.11 11.34 26.38
C PHE A 77 -0.77 11.92 25.01
N GLU A 78 0.11 11.31 24.23
CA GLU A 78 0.36 11.68 22.84
C GLU A 78 -0.72 11.16 21.88
N ASN A 79 -1.58 10.24 22.34
CA ASN A 79 -2.59 9.64 21.50
C ASN A 79 -3.78 10.60 21.25
N CYS A 80 -3.99 10.98 19.98
CA CYS A 80 -5.07 11.87 19.56
C CYS A 80 -6.47 11.33 19.92
N TYR A 81 -6.67 10.01 19.90
CA TYR A 81 -7.95 9.40 20.30
C TYR A 81 -8.22 9.59 21.78
N PHE A 82 -7.21 9.37 22.62
CA PHE A 82 -7.34 9.55 24.06
C PHE A 82 -7.68 11.00 24.41
N ARG A 83 -6.98 11.97 23.79
CA ARG A 83 -7.29 13.39 23.97
C ARG A 83 -8.70 13.73 23.52
N ALA A 84 -9.14 13.27 22.36
CA ALA A 84 -10.50 13.54 21.86
C ALA A 84 -11.57 13.10 22.88
N ILE A 85 -11.43 11.88 23.42
CA ILE A 85 -12.35 11.32 24.42
C ILE A 85 -12.25 12.08 25.74
N LEU A 86 -11.05 12.36 26.23
CA LEU A 86 -10.82 13.09 27.47
C LEU A 86 -11.49 14.47 27.44
N TYR A 87 -11.28 15.23 26.36
CA TYR A 87 -11.90 16.53 26.16
C TYR A 87 -13.43 16.45 26.02
N LEU A 88 -13.95 15.38 25.38
CA LEU A 88 -15.39 15.16 25.28
C LEU A 88 -16.01 14.95 26.67
N VAL A 89 -15.39 14.11 27.50
CA VAL A 89 -15.86 13.85 28.87
C VAL A 89 -15.87 15.14 29.68
N PHE A 90 -14.81 15.95 29.62
CA PHE A 90 -14.77 17.23 30.33
C PHE A 90 -15.80 18.24 29.81
N ALA A 91 -16.02 18.29 28.49
CA ALA A 91 -17.06 19.12 27.90
C ALA A 91 -18.44 18.72 28.41
N VAL A 92 -18.76 17.42 28.43
CA VAL A 92 -20.02 16.89 28.96
C VAL A 92 -20.20 17.27 30.43
N VAL A 93 -19.17 17.10 31.27
CA VAL A 93 -19.23 17.50 32.68
C VAL A 93 -19.52 18.99 32.84
N MET A 94 -18.91 19.85 32.03
CA MET A 94 -19.20 21.30 32.04
C MET A 94 -20.60 21.64 31.53
N PHE A 95 -21.12 20.92 30.53
CA PHE A 95 -22.50 21.10 30.08
C PHE A 95 -23.52 20.64 31.12
N LEU A 96 -23.24 19.54 31.85
CA LEU A 96 -24.11 19.07 32.95
C LEU A 96 -24.25 20.10 34.07
N SER A 97 -23.23 20.94 34.31
CA SER A 97 -23.34 22.07 35.25
C SER A 97 -24.49 23.02 34.91
N ASN A 98 -24.84 23.16 33.63
CA ASN A 98 -25.88 24.09 33.17
C ASN A 98 -27.30 23.56 33.36
N LEU A 99 -27.48 22.26 33.65
CA LEU A 99 -28.80 21.69 33.96
C LEU A 99 -29.31 22.14 35.33
N VAL A 100 -28.41 22.52 36.24
CA VAL A 100 -28.76 22.99 37.59
C VAL A 100 -29.04 24.50 37.58
N SER A 101 -28.17 25.28 36.94
CA SER A 101 -28.46 26.68 36.57
C SER A 101 -27.50 27.16 35.47
N VAL A 102 -27.97 28.08 34.63
CA VAL A 102 -27.19 28.61 33.51
C VAL A 102 -26.10 29.54 34.04
N GLY A 103 -24.84 29.18 33.79
CA GLY A 103 -23.68 29.91 34.30
C GLY A 103 -22.61 30.14 33.24
N PRO A 104 -21.58 30.94 33.57
CA PRO A 104 -20.51 31.28 32.64
C PRO A 104 -19.69 30.05 32.18
N LEU A 105 -19.75 28.93 32.89
CA LEU A 105 -19.03 27.68 32.58
C LEU A 105 -19.44 27.07 31.22
N ILE A 106 -20.56 27.50 30.62
CA ILE A 106 -20.95 27.07 29.27
C ILE A 106 -19.88 27.41 28.22
N ALA A 107 -19.19 28.55 28.36
CA ALA A 107 -18.12 28.95 27.46
C ALA A 107 -16.94 27.96 27.51
N CYS A 108 -16.62 27.44 28.70
CA CYS A 108 -15.64 26.39 28.88
C CYS A 108 -16.10 25.07 28.23
N GLY A 109 -17.37 24.70 28.40
CA GLY A 109 -17.95 23.50 27.76
C GLY A 109 -17.82 23.54 26.24
N VAL A 110 -18.11 24.69 25.62
CA VAL A 110 -17.98 24.90 24.17
C VAL A 110 -16.52 24.83 23.72
N SER A 111 -15.59 25.48 24.44
CA SER A 111 -14.17 25.46 24.06
C SER A 111 -13.57 24.05 24.16
N LEU A 112 -13.93 23.30 25.20
CA LEU A 112 -13.53 21.90 25.38
C LEU A 112 -14.12 20.99 24.30
N LEU A 113 -15.38 21.22 23.90
CA LEU A 113 -16.01 20.46 22.83
C LEU A 113 -15.33 20.73 21.48
N LEU A 114 -14.99 21.99 21.19
CA LEU A 114 -14.27 22.34 19.97
C LEU A 114 -12.87 21.70 19.95
N ALA A 115 -12.18 21.67 21.09
CA ALA A 115 -10.91 20.95 21.22
C ALA A 115 -11.08 19.44 21.00
N SER A 116 -12.14 18.84 21.54
CA SER A 116 -12.48 17.42 21.31
C SER A 116 -12.70 17.12 19.83
N ILE A 117 -13.44 17.98 19.12
CA ILE A 117 -13.66 17.83 17.67
C ILE A 117 -12.34 17.95 16.90
N CYS A 118 -11.49 18.92 17.22
CA CYS A 118 -10.19 19.08 16.58
C CYS A 118 -9.28 17.85 16.78
N TYR A 119 -9.21 17.32 18.00
CA TYR A 119 -8.46 16.09 18.28
C TYR A 119 -9.10 14.86 17.64
N GLY A 120 -10.44 14.80 17.57
CA GLY A 120 -11.17 13.73 16.88
C GLY A 120 -10.87 13.70 15.39
N ILE A 121 -10.90 14.86 14.71
CA ILE A 121 -10.52 14.96 13.28
C ILE A 121 -9.07 14.52 13.09
N ALA A 122 -8.15 14.97 13.94
CA ALA A 122 -6.75 14.53 13.88
C ALA A 122 -6.61 13.00 14.05
N ALA A 123 -7.39 12.41 14.96
CA ALA A 123 -7.41 10.97 15.20
C ALA A 123 -7.95 10.18 13.99
N PHE A 124 -9.08 10.59 13.43
CA PHE A 124 -9.68 9.94 12.24
C PHE A 124 -8.84 10.11 10.99
N THR A 125 -8.12 11.23 10.86
CA THR A 125 -7.22 11.48 9.73
C THR A 125 -5.83 10.87 9.93
N GLY A 126 -5.57 10.19 11.05
CA GLY A 126 -4.28 9.58 11.36
C GLY A 126 -3.14 10.58 11.48
N GLN A 127 -3.44 11.85 11.77
CA GLN A 127 -2.42 12.88 11.93
C GLN A 127 -1.58 12.62 13.19
N ALA A 128 -0.25 12.63 13.02
CA ALA A 128 0.64 12.57 14.17
C ALA A 128 0.46 13.82 15.05
N TYR A 129 0.45 13.61 16.35
CA TYR A 129 0.30 14.67 17.34
C TYR A 129 1.43 15.69 17.21
N ALA A 130 1.08 16.96 17.01
CA ALA A 130 2.00 18.08 17.06
C ALA A 130 1.73 18.89 18.32
N SER A 131 2.80 19.20 19.06
CA SER A 131 2.75 20.14 20.17
C SER A 131 3.52 21.41 19.86
N SER A 132 2.99 22.58 20.22
CA SER A 132 3.63 23.89 20.04
C SER A 132 5.01 23.93 20.69
N LYS A 133 5.98 24.54 19.99
CA LYS A 133 7.35 24.71 20.51
C LYS A 133 7.41 25.64 21.71
N ILE A 134 6.50 26.62 21.77
CA ILE A 134 6.44 27.60 22.87
C ILE A 134 6.15 26.91 24.20
N LEU A 135 5.42 25.80 24.16
CA LEU A 135 5.02 25.02 25.34
C LEU A 135 6.03 23.90 25.67
N GLY A 136 7.17 23.86 24.98
CA GLY A 136 8.17 22.81 25.15
C GLY A 136 7.93 21.56 24.30
N GLY A 137 7.00 21.61 23.35
CA GLY A 137 6.80 20.56 22.36
C GLY A 137 7.79 20.64 21.19
N THR A 138 7.69 19.68 20.28
CA THR A 138 8.61 19.54 19.15
C THR A 138 8.18 20.34 17.91
N GLY A 139 7.03 21.00 17.96
CA GLY A 139 6.40 21.68 16.83
C GLY A 139 5.93 20.71 15.75
N VAL A 140 5.71 21.26 14.55
CA VAL A 140 5.25 20.51 13.37
C VAL A 140 6.37 19.75 12.64
N ASP A 141 7.63 19.94 13.04
CA ASP A 141 8.80 19.39 12.32
C ASP A 141 8.91 17.88 12.48
N ASN A 142 8.61 17.36 13.67
CA ASN A 142 8.63 15.92 13.92
C ASN A 142 7.48 15.18 13.22
N VAL A 143 6.34 15.83 13.03
CA VAL A 143 5.21 15.26 12.26
C VAL A 143 5.61 15.03 10.81
N LYS A 144 6.30 16.01 10.21
CA LYS A 144 6.81 15.85 8.84
C LYS A 144 7.85 14.74 8.75
N LEU A 145 8.75 14.66 9.74
CA LEU A 145 9.77 13.62 9.79
C LEU A 145 9.17 12.22 9.98
N ALA A 146 8.16 12.07 10.84
CA ALA A 146 7.45 10.81 11.06
C ALA A 146 6.67 10.38 9.81
N ALA A 147 6.00 11.31 9.13
CA ALA A 147 5.33 11.04 7.87
C ALA A 147 6.30 10.60 6.78
N LEU A 148 7.45 11.29 6.64
CA LEU A 148 8.52 10.92 5.71
C LEU A 148 9.10 9.52 6.02
N ARG A 149 9.24 9.17 7.29
CA ARG A 149 9.69 7.82 7.70
C ARG A 149 8.67 6.75 7.33
N ALA A 150 7.39 6.96 7.64
CA ALA A 150 6.32 6.04 7.27
C ALA A 150 6.21 5.86 5.74
N GLU A 151 6.38 6.95 4.97
CA GLU A 151 6.44 6.90 3.51
C GLU A 151 7.67 6.12 3.02
N THR A 152 8.83 6.31 3.65
CA THR A 152 10.05 5.56 3.35
C THR A 152 9.89 4.07 3.63
N ASP A 153 9.29 3.69 4.77
CA ASP A 153 9.04 2.30 5.13
C ASP A 153 8.07 1.62 4.16
N ASN A 154 7.01 2.32 3.75
CA ASN A 154 6.04 1.81 2.77
C ASN A 154 6.66 1.67 1.37
N ALA A 155 7.52 2.61 0.97
CA ALA A 155 8.28 2.53 -0.27
C ALA A 155 9.27 1.35 -0.26
N ASN A 156 9.94 1.11 0.88
CA ASN A 156 10.82 -0.04 1.05
C ASN A 156 10.06 -1.37 0.96
N ALA A 157 8.90 -1.48 1.63
CA ALA A 157 8.06 -2.67 1.54
C ALA A 157 7.64 -2.97 0.09
N ARG A 158 7.25 -1.93 -0.66
CA ARG A 158 6.93 -2.06 -2.09
C ARG A 158 8.14 -2.42 -2.95
N SER A 159 9.32 -1.91 -2.61
CA SER A 159 10.59 -2.28 -3.26
C SER A 159 10.91 -3.75 -3.04
N ASP A 160 10.69 -4.28 -1.84
CA ASP A 160 10.89 -5.69 -1.50
C ASP A 160 9.91 -6.59 -2.27
N GLU A 161 8.64 -6.19 -2.37
CA GLU A 161 7.64 -6.86 -3.20
C GLU A 161 8.06 -6.93 -4.68
N TYR A 162 8.48 -5.81 -5.27
CA TYR A 162 8.95 -5.78 -6.66
C TYR A 162 10.22 -6.62 -6.86
N THR A 163 11.11 -6.66 -5.88
CA THR A 163 12.31 -7.48 -5.94
C THR A 163 11.96 -8.98 -5.90
N ALA A 164 10.94 -9.36 -5.13
CA ALA A 164 10.44 -10.73 -5.09
C ALA A 164 9.77 -11.14 -6.40
N THR A 165 8.93 -10.29 -7.00
CA THR A 165 8.28 -10.59 -8.28
C THR A 165 9.30 -10.68 -9.42
N LEU A 166 10.33 -9.84 -9.45
CA LEU A 166 11.39 -9.93 -10.45
C LEU A 166 12.11 -11.29 -10.41
N LYS A 167 12.48 -11.77 -9.22
CA LYS A 167 13.10 -13.10 -9.05
C LYS A 167 12.19 -14.23 -9.52
N GLN A 168 10.90 -14.11 -9.26
CA GLN A 168 9.92 -15.09 -9.71
C GLN A 168 9.79 -15.09 -11.25
N LEU A 169 9.69 -13.91 -11.88
CA LEU A 169 9.65 -13.78 -13.33
C LEU A 169 10.92 -14.30 -14.00
N GLU A 170 12.09 -14.03 -13.43
CA GLU A 170 13.38 -14.54 -13.93
C GLU A 170 13.41 -16.08 -13.92
N THR A 171 12.93 -16.69 -12.84
CA THR A 171 12.84 -18.16 -12.71
C THR A 171 11.87 -18.74 -13.74
N ASP A 172 10.70 -18.11 -13.93
CA ASP A 172 9.69 -18.53 -14.92
C ASP A 172 10.22 -18.39 -16.36
N HIS A 173 11.00 -17.35 -16.65
CA HIS A 173 11.62 -17.17 -17.96
C HIS A 173 12.63 -18.28 -18.27
N ILE A 174 13.52 -18.60 -17.32
CA ILE A 174 14.48 -19.70 -17.46
C ILE A 174 13.74 -21.03 -17.71
N GLN A 175 12.66 -21.28 -16.98
CA GLN A 175 11.87 -22.50 -17.14
C GLN A 175 11.21 -22.58 -18.52
N LYS A 176 10.62 -21.46 -19.00
CA LYS A 176 10.03 -21.39 -20.34
C LYS A 176 11.07 -21.52 -21.45
N ASP A 177 12.27 -20.97 -21.28
CA ASP A 177 13.36 -21.12 -22.25
C ASP A 177 13.80 -22.59 -22.36
N HIS A 178 13.89 -23.31 -21.25
CA HIS A 178 14.16 -24.76 -21.26
C HIS A 178 13.06 -25.55 -21.96
N GLU A 179 11.79 -25.22 -21.72
CA GLU A 179 10.66 -25.86 -22.37
C GLU A 179 10.66 -25.61 -23.88
N LEU A 180 10.87 -24.36 -24.32
CA LEU A 180 11.00 -23.99 -25.71
C LEU A 180 12.12 -24.75 -26.42
N HIS A 181 13.31 -24.81 -25.80
CA HIS A 181 14.43 -25.55 -26.37
C HIS A 181 14.12 -27.05 -26.49
N SER A 182 13.42 -27.63 -25.52
CA SER A 182 13.03 -29.05 -25.58
C SER A 182 12.03 -29.33 -26.70
N LEU A 183 11.07 -28.42 -26.92
CA LEU A 183 10.08 -28.53 -28.00
C LEU A 183 10.72 -28.32 -29.36
N GLN A 184 11.64 -27.37 -29.50
CA GLN A 184 12.40 -27.18 -30.74
C GLN A 184 13.22 -28.41 -31.12
N SER A 185 13.85 -29.08 -30.15
CA SER A 185 14.57 -30.34 -30.42
C SER A 185 13.62 -31.42 -30.95
N LYS A 186 12.45 -31.59 -30.32
CA LYS A 186 11.45 -32.58 -30.76
C LYS A 186 10.90 -32.27 -32.16
N ASP A 187 10.66 -31.00 -32.47
CA ASP A 187 10.18 -30.59 -33.80
C ASP A 187 11.23 -30.87 -34.89
N ALA A 188 12.52 -30.66 -34.58
CA ALA A 188 13.60 -31.00 -35.49
C ALA A 188 13.69 -32.52 -35.75
N ASP A 189 13.60 -33.34 -34.69
CA ASP A 189 13.64 -34.81 -34.81
C ASP A 189 12.47 -35.34 -35.65
N LEU A 190 11.24 -34.84 -35.40
CA LEU A 190 10.05 -35.24 -36.17
C LEU A 190 10.17 -34.86 -37.65
N ARG A 191 10.72 -33.68 -37.96
CA ARG A 191 10.95 -33.25 -39.34
C ARG A 191 11.96 -34.14 -40.07
N VAL A 192 13.03 -34.56 -39.39
CA VAL A 192 14.01 -35.49 -39.97
C VAL A 192 13.34 -36.83 -40.27
N GLU A 193 12.58 -37.38 -39.32
CA GLU A 193 11.88 -38.66 -39.50
C GLU A 193 10.87 -38.62 -40.67
N GLU A 194 10.15 -37.51 -40.83
CA GLU A 194 9.20 -37.32 -41.93
C GLU A 194 9.91 -37.23 -43.30
N LEU A 195 11.04 -36.52 -43.36
CA LEU A 195 11.86 -36.44 -44.57
C LEU A 195 12.45 -37.80 -44.96
N GLU A 196 12.92 -38.60 -44.00
CA GLU A 196 13.44 -39.96 -44.26
C GLU A 196 12.35 -40.89 -44.80
N LYS A 197 11.13 -40.83 -44.26
CA LYS A 197 9.98 -41.60 -44.77
C LYS A 197 9.58 -41.20 -46.18
N ASN A 198 9.69 -39.92 -46.52
CA ASN A 198 9.38 -39.44 -47.86
C ASN A 198 10.47 -39.80 -48.87
N ALA A 199 11.75 -39.73 -48.48
CA ALA A 199 12.87 -40.15 -49.31
C ALA A 199 12.79 -41.64 -49.67
N THR A 200 12.56 -42.51 -48.67
CA THR A 200 12.40 -43.96 -48.89
C THR A 200 11.22 -44.31 -49.79
N LYS A 201 10.08 -43.61 -49.67
CA LYS A 201 8.95 -43.77 -50.61
C LYS A 201 9.31 -43.37 -52.03
N LEU A 202 9.98 -42.23 -52.21
CA LEU A 202 10.40 -41.76 -53.53
C LEU A 202 11.41 -42.71 -54.19
N GLU A 203 12.34 -43.29 -53.43
CA GLU A 203 13.26 -44.32 -53.92
C GLU A 203 12.51 -45.56 -54.41
N GLN A 204 11.51 -46.03 -53.65
CA GLN A 204 10.67 -47.17 -54.07
C GLN A 204 9.85 -46.86 -55.34
N GLU A 205 9.30 -45.66 -55.44
CA GLU A 205 8.56 -45.22 -56.64
C GLU A 205 9.49 -45.10 -57.86
N LEU A 206 10.71 -44.59 -57.68
CA LEU A 206 11.73 -44.52 -58.72
C LEU A 206 12.10 -45.92 -59.23
N GLU A 207 12.40 -46.86 -58.33
CA GLU A 207 12.75 -48.24 -58.67
C GLU A 207 11.60 -48.94 -59.42
N ALA A 208 10.35 -48.74 -58.97
CA ALA A 208 9.18 -49.28 -59.65
C ALA A 208 9.00 -48.67 -61.06
N ALA A 209 9.23 -47.37 -61.21
CA ALA A 209 9.16 -46.68 -62.49
C ALA A 209 10.27 -47.14 -63.46
N GLU A 210 11.50 -47.33 -62.96
CA GLU A 210 12.63 -47.86 -63.73
C GLU A 210 12.34 -49.26 -64.25
N LYS A 211 11.85 -50.16 -63.38
CA LYS A 211 11.47 -51.51 -63.77
C LYS A 211 10.40 -51.52 -64.87
N ARG A 212 9.36 -50.68 -64.71
CA ARG A 212 8.28 -50.55 -65.69
C ARG A 212 8.77 -50.02 -67.03
N ASN A 213 9.72 -49.08 -67.01
CA ASN A 213 10.37 -48.57 -68.22
C ASN A 213 11.16 -49.66 -68.93
N GLU A 214 11.85 -50.51 -68.19
CA GLU A 214 12.61 -51.62 -68.77
C GLU A 214 11.68 -52.68 -69.39
N GLU A 215 10.60 -53.06 -68.71
CA GLU A 215 9.54 -53.92 -69.27
C GLU A 215 8.93 -53.35 -70.56
N LEU A 216 8.67 -52.03 -70.59
CA LEU A 216 8.17 -51.32 -71.77
C LEU A 216 9.16 -51.36 -72.94
N LYS A 217 10.47 -51.22 -72.68
CA LYS A 217 11.51 -51.35 -73.71
C LYS A 217 11.57 -52.77 -74.27
N GLU A 218 11.49 -53.79 -73.42
CA GLU A 218 11.47 -55.19 -73.85
C GLU A 218 10.25 -55.49 -74.73
N LEU A 219 9.05 -55.05 -74.30
CA LEU A 219 7.83 -55.19 -75.09
C LEU A 219 7.92 -54.45 -76.43
N TYR A 220 8.44 -53.22 -76.43
CA TYR A 220 8.63 -52.46 -77.67
C TYR A 220 9.58 -53.18 -78.63
N LYS A 221 10.68 -53.75 -78.11
CA LYS A 221 11.62 -54.54 -78.91
C LYS A 221 10.94 -55.79 -79.49
N SER A 222 10.21 -56.55 -78.67
CA SER A 222 9.47 -57.74 -79.11
C SER A 222 8.42 -57.41 -80.18
N ALA A 223 7.61 -56.38 -79.96
CA ALA A 223 6.57 -55.96 -80.90
C ALA A 223 7.18 -55.48 -82.24
N LYS A 224 8.36 -54.84 -82.19
CA LYS A 224 9.10 -54.47 -83.39
C LYS A 224 9.61 -55.69 -84.16
N GLU A 225 10.16 -56.67 -83.46
CA GLU A 225 10.60 -57.94 -84.06
C GLU A 225 9.43 -58.69 -84.72
N GLU A 226 8.25 -58.73 -84.09
CA GLU A 226 7.04 -59.32 -84.68
C GLU A 226 6.55 -58.57 -85.93
N MET A 227 6.61 -57.24 -85.93
CA MET A 227 6.28 -56.42 -87.10
C MET A 227 7.23 -56.69 -88.27
N ASP A 228 8.55 -56.76 -88.01
CA ASP A 228 9.56 -57.08 -89.02
C ASP A 228 9.36 -58.50 -89.59
N GLU A 229 8.91 -59.46 -88.77
CA GLU A 229 8.57 -60.83 -89.18
C GLU A 229 7.32 -60.86 -90.08
N LEU A 230 6.26 -60.11 -89.72
CA LEU A 230 5.05 -59.98 -90.53
C LEU A 230 5.33 -59.31 -91.89
N GLU A 231 6.20 -58.29 -91.91
CA GLU A 231 6.64 -57.64 -93.15
C GLU A 231 7.33 -58.63 -94.09
N ARG A 232 8.22 -59.48 -93.55
CA ARG A 232 8.83 -60.59 -94.31
C ARG A 232 7.83 -61.61 -94.83
N GLN A 233 6.77 -61.93 -94.07
CA GLN A 233 5.73 -62.85 -94.52
C GLN A 233 4.88 -62.27 -95.66
N LEU A 234 4.71 -60.95 -95.69
CA LEU A 234 3.98 -60.22 -96.73
C LEU A 234 4.78 -60.08 -98.04
N GLU A 235 6.11 -60.01 -97.99
CA GLU A 235 6.96 -59.99 -99.21
C GLU A 235 7.02 -61.32 -99.98
N VAL A 236 6.52 -62.42 -99.39
CA VAL A 236 6.58 -63.79 -99.97
C VAL A 236 5.27 -64.20 -100.67
N VAL A 237 4.24 -63.35 -100.67
CA VAL A 237 2.94 -63.54 -101.38
C VAL A 237 2.85 -62.65 -102.61
#